data_AF-A0A9W4QZC2-F1
#
_entry.id   AF-A0A9W4QZC2-F1
#
_cell.length_a   1.000
_cell.length_b   1.000
_cell.length_c   1.000
_cell.angle_alpha   90.00
_cell.angle_beta   90.00
_cell.angle_gamma   90.00
#
_symmetry.space_group_name_H-M   'P 1'
#
loop_
_entity.id
_entity.type
_entity.pdbx_description
1 polymer ?
#
loop_
_entity_poly.entity_id
_entity_poly.type
_entity_poly.pdbx_seq_one_letter_code
_entity_poly.pdbx_strand_id
1 'polypeptide(L)'
;MKKEYILAILGITISIWVALHIWYGPESKISSTMPITQSSEQMAVKAVSVTMQSNNNSVPTIIEHKAQNSAVSLDTKTNETDIYIPPIGKPITSEPYQGDLNDHESYQAYGDAKERKLKQAFIKAAKHKIERLEALLKRGKAEGISADELIFAQEKIAGIREMSKKLQQELVVSP
;
A
#
# COMPACT_ATOMS: atom_id res chain seq x y z
N MET A 1 30.05 17.26 -41.93
CA MET A 1 29.62 17.70 -40.58
C MET A 1 28.78 16.63 -39.86
N LYS A 2 29.21 15.36 -39.81
CA LYS A 2 28.40 14.26 -39.22
C LYS A 2 29.17 13.35 -38.25
N LYS A 3 30.45 13.64 -37.99
CA LYS A 3 31.35 12.81 -37.16
C LYS A 3 31.41 13.29 -35.71
N GLU A 4 31.23 14.59 -35.50
CA GLU A 4 31.27 15.27 -34.19
C GLU A 4 30.05 14.91 -33.31
N TYR A 5 28.91 14.55 -33.91
CA TYR A 5 27.65 14.29 -33.20
C TYR A 5 27.60 12.90 -32.56
N ILE A 6 28.35 11.94 -33.10
CA ILE A 6 28.36 10.55 -32.62
C ILE A 6 29.13 10.44 -31.29
N LEU A 7 30.18 11.24 -31.10
CA LEU A 7 30.93 11.28 -29.84
C LEU A 7 30.15 12.01 -28.73
N ALA A 8 29.33 13.00 -29.07
CA ALA A 8 28.51 13.73 -28.10
C ALA A 8 27.38 12.88 -27.48
N ILE A 9 26.80 11.94 -28.24
CA ILE A 9 25.69 11.10 -27.75
C ILE A 9 26.20 9.97 -26.83
N LEU A 10 27.39 9.42 -27.10
CA LEU A 10 27.98 8.36 -26.26
C LEU A 10 28.32 8.85 -24.84
N GLY A 11 28.81 10.08 -24.69
CA GLY A 11 29.15 10.65 -23.38
C GLY A 11 27.94 10.87 -22.46
N ILE A 12 26.77 11.22 -23.01
CA ILE A 12 25.57 11.51 -22.23
C ILE A 12 24.95 10.22 -21.65
N THR A 13 25.04 9.10 -22.38
CA THR A 13 24.50 7.81 -21.92
C THR A 13 25.26 7.22 -20.73
N ILE A 14 26.57 7.43 -20.65
CA ILE A 14 27.41 6.93 -19.54
C ILE A 14 27.10 7.68 -18.24
N SER A 15 26.86 9.01 -18.29
CA SER A 15 26.55 9.79 -17.10
C SER A 15 25.18 9.44 -16.48
N ILE A 16 24.19 9.07 -17.29
CA ILE A 16 22.88 8.64 -16.78
C ILE A 16 22.98 7.28 -16.06
N TRP A 17 23.82 6.37 -16.56
CA TRP A 17 24.03 5.06 -15.95
C TRP A 17 24.74 5.12 -14.59
N VAL A 18 25.70 6.03 -14.42
CA VAL A 18 26.40 6.23 -13.13
C VAL A 18 25.49 6.91 -12.09
N ALA A 19 24.65 7.86 -12.49
CA ALA A 19 23.73 8.55 -11.57
C ALA A 19 22.62 7.61 -11.01
N LEU A 20 22.17 6.64 -11.79
CA LEU A 20 21.19 5.63 -11.35
C LEU A 20 21.78 4.62 -10.36
N HIS A 21 23.09 4.34 -10.42
CA HIS A 21 23.72 3.39 -9.53
C HIS A 21 24.11 3.96 -8.15
N ILE A 22 24.26 5.29 -8.05
CA ILE A 22 24.62 5.95 -6.78
C ILE A 22 23.40 6.17 -5.87
N TRP A 23 22.18 6.26 -6.43
CA TRP A 23 20.96 6.42 -5.63
C TRP A 23 20.34 5.10 -5.16
N TYR A 24 20.61 3.98 -5.84
CA TYR A 24 20.14 2.64 -5.47
C TYR A 24 21.28 1.78 -4.87
N GLY A 25 22.05 2.35 -3.94
CA GLY A 25 22.97 1.59 -3.10
C GLY A 25 22.21 0.75 -2.04
N PRO A 26 22.75 -0.40 -1.62
CA PRO A 26 22.08 -1.31 -0.69
C PRO A 26 21.98 -0.71 0.71
N GLU A 27 20.85 -0.99 1.38
CA GLU A 27 20.54 -0.59 2.76
C GLU A 27 21.73 -0.82 3.71
N SER A 28 22.14 0.26 4.39
CA SER A 28 23.08 0.18 5.50
C SER A 28 22.42 -0.55 6.67
N LYS A 29 23.06 -1.62 7.14
CA LYS A 29 22.67 -2.31 8.37
C LYS A 29 22.84 -1.35 9.55
N ILE A 30 21.75 -0.77 10.02
CA ILE A 30 21.69 -0.12 11.33
C ILE A 30 21.83 -1.19 12.41
N SER A 31 23.07 -1.38 12.86
CA SER A 31 23.39 -2.11 14.08
C SER A 31 23.19 -1.14 15.26
N SER A 32 21.97 -1.10 15.80
CA SER A 32 21.67 -0.33 17.00
C SER A 32 22.09 -1.12 18.24
N THR A 33 23.36 -1.02 18.62
CA THR A 33 23.79 -1.26 20.00
C THR A 33 23.61 0.04 20.77
N MET A 34 22.52 0.15 21.54
CA MET A 34 22.44 1.16 22.60
C MET A 34 23.05 0.60 23.89
N PRO A 35 23.95 1.33 24.57
CA PRO A 35 24.40 0.97 25.89
C PRO A 35 23.29 1.25 26.92
N ILE A 36 22.91 0.21 27.66
CA ILE A 36 22.14 0.33 28.90
C ILE A 36 23.09 0.86 29.96
N THR A 37 22.96 2.14 30.31
CA THR A 37 23.55 2.68 31.54
C THR A 37 22.49 2.64 32.62
N GLN A 38 22.62 1.68 33.54
CA GLN A 38 21.94 1.68 34.82
C GLN A 38 22.51 2.80 35.70
N SER A 39 21.65 3.64 36.26
CA SER A 39 21.99 4.45 37.43
C SER A 39 20.74 4.60 38.30
N SER A 40 20.72 3.83 39.38
CA SER A 40 19.91 4.11 40.55
C SER A 40 20.66 5.10 41.44
N GLU A 41 20.02 6.16 41.88
CA GLU A 41 19.88 6.48 43.32
C GLU A 41 18.94 7.67 43.53
N GLN A 42 18.27 7.59 44.67
CA GLN A 42 17.12 8.36 45.13
C GLN A 42 17.52 9.77 45.59
N MET A 43 16.57 10.73 45.62
CA MET A 43 16.26 11.53 46.82
C MET A 43 15.14 12.58 46.60
N ALA A 44 14.27 12.65 47.62
CA ALA A 44 13.60 13.83 48.18
C ALA A 44 12.43 14.54 47.44
N VAL A 45 11.25 14.29 48.02
CA VAL A 45 10.00 15.08 48.06
C VAL A 45 10.12 16.61 47.91
N LYS A 46 9.33 17.18 47.00
CA LYS A 46 8.63 18.47 47.22
C LYS A 46 7.40 18.58 46.32
N ALA A 47 6.23 18.71 46.94
CA ALA A 47 4.98 19.01 46.27
C ALA A 47 5.06 20.36 45.55
N VAL A 48 4.79 20.36 44.24
CA VAL A 48 4.33 21.53 43.50
C VAL A 48 3.20 21.06 42.59
N SER A 49 2.03 21.58 42.91
CA SER A 49 0.77 21.46 42.18
C SER A 49 0.94 21.87 40.72
N VAL A 50 0.81 20.91 39.81
CA VAL A 50 0.59 21.21 38.39
C VAL A 50 -0.91 21.42 38.22
N THR A 51 -1.27 22.70 38.10
CA THR A 51 -2.59 23.15 37.65
C THR A 51 -2.94 22.47 36.33
N MET A 52 -4.01 21.67 36.37
CA MET A 52 -4.75 21.21 35.19
C MET A 52 -5.18 22.43 34.40
N GLN A 53 -4.50 22.72 33.28
CA GLN A 53 -4.99 23.69 32.32
C GLN A 53 -6.04 22.99 31.45
N SER A 54 -7.25 22.93 32.00
CA SER A 54 -8.49 22.60 31.31
C SER A 54 -8.67 23.59 30.17
N ASN A 55 -8.40 23.13 28.94
CA ASN A 55 -8.70 23.90 27.74
C ASN A 55 -10.21 23.80 27.50
N ASN A 56 -10.94 24.77 28.05
CA ASN A 56 -12.38 24.90 27.87
C ASN A 56 -12.68 25.48 26.49
N ASN A 57 -12.65 24.64 25.46
CA ASN A 57 -13.32 24.95 24.20
C ASN A 57 -14.72 24.34 24.21
N SER A 58 -15.65 25.17 24.67
CA SER A 58 -16.99 25.39 24.15
C SER A 58 -17.67 24.20 23.47
N VAL A 59 -18.60 23.62 24.22
CA VAL A 59 -19.76 22.85 23.74
C VAL A 59 -20.40 23.53 22.53
N PRO A 60 -20.56 22.86 21.38
CA PRO A 60 -21.61 23.21 20.44
C PRO A 60 -22.89 22.51 20.89
N THR A 61 -23.83 23.33 21.33
CA THR A 61 -25.26 23.05 21.48
C THR A 61 -25.76 22.15 20.35
N ILE A 62 -26.31 20.99 20.71
CA ILE A 62 -27.17 20.21 19.82
C ILE A 62 -28.39 21.07 19.51
N ILE A 63 -28.43 21.69 18.34
CA ILE A 63 -29.68 22.15 17.76
C ILE A 63 -30.26 20.99 16.97
N GLU A 64 -31.29 20.40 17.55
CA GLU A 64 -32.22 19.50 16.90
C GLU A 64 -32.95 20.24 15.79
N HIS A 65 -32.44 20.13 14.56
CA HIS A 65 -33.14 20.60 13.36
C HIS A 65 -34.02 19.48 12.82
N LYS A 66 -35.27 19.50 13.28
CA LYS A 66 -36.42 18.81 12.69
C LYS A 66 -36.37 18.94 11.16
N ALA A 67 -36.23 17.81 10.46
CA ALA A 67 -36.32 17.75 9.01
C ALA A 67 -37.72 18.19 8.55
N GLN A 68 -37.83 19.44 8.14
CA GLN A 68 -38.98 19.93 7.38
C GLN A 68 -38.63 19.79 5.89
N ASN A 69 -39.29 18.81 5.27
CA ASN A 69 -39.35 18.64 3.83
C ASN A 69 -39.92 19.91 3.19
N SER A 70 -39.07 20.69 2.55
CA SER A 70 -39.48 21.69 1.57
C SER A 70 -38.90 21.27 0.23
N ALA A 71 -39.74 20.59 -0.57
CA ALA A 71 -39.46 20.31 -1.97
C ALA A 71 -39.41 21.65 -2.72
N VAL A 72 -38.22 22.25 -2.79
CA VAL A 72 -37.95 23.33 -3.73
C VAL A 72 -37.82 22.69 -5.10
N SER A 73 -38.89 22.75 -5.89
CA SER A 73 -38.84 22.41 -7.31
C SER A 73 -38.03 23.50 -8.00
N LEU A 74 -36.74 23.27 -8.18
CA LEU A 74 -35.89 24.10 -9.01
C LEU A 74 -36.11 23.67 -10.46
N ASP A 75 -36.93 24.43 -11.18
CA ASP A 75 -37.05 24.34 -12.63
C ASP A 75 -35.76 24.90 -13.26
N THR A 76 -34.71 24.10 -13.19
CA THR A 76 -33.49 24.28 -13.97
C THR A 76 -33.64 23.49 -15.25
N LYS A 77 -34.16 24.15 -16.29
CA LYS A 77 -33.92 23.79 -17.69
C LYS A 77 -32.43 24.01 -18.00
N THR A 78 -31.58 23.20 -17.39
CA THR A 78 -30.18 23.04 -17.72
C THR A 78 -30.14 22.12 -18.93
N ASN A 79 -29.45 22.51 -19.99
CA ASN A 79 -29.14 21.58 -21.07
C ASN A 79 -28.31 20.43 -20.47
N GLU A 80 -28.99 19.33 -20.13
CA GLU A 80 -28.37 18.11 -19.65
C GLU A 80 -27.56 17.52 -20.80
N THR A 81 -26.27 17.84 -20.83
CA THR A 81 -25.32 16.89 -21.40
C THR A 81 -25.42 15.66 -20.53
N ASP A 82 -25.93 14.56 -21.08
CA ASP A 82 -25.96 13.23 -20.45
C ASP A 82 -24.51 12.77 -20.23
N ILE A 83 -23.92 13.19 -19.11
CA ILE A 83 -22.57 12.80 -18.70
C ILE A 83 -22.71 11.43 -18.06
N TYR A 84 -22.45 10.38 -18.85
CA TYR A 84 -22.39 9.01 -18.35
C TYR A 84 -21.27 8.85 -17.33
N ILE A 85 -21.65 8.52 -16.09
CA ILE A 85 -20.72 8.11 -15.03
C ILE A 85 -20.81 6.59 -14.89
N PRO A 86 -19.72 5.83 -15.11
CA PRO A 86 -19.76 4.39 -14.94
C PRO A 86 -20.08 4.03 -13.48
N PRO A 87 -20.81 2.93 -13.23
CA PRO A 87 -21.10 2.50 -11.87
C PRO A 87 -19.80 2.20 -11.12
N ILE A 88 -19.60 2.88 -9.98
CA ILE A 88 -18.51 2.57 -9.06
C ILE A 88 -18.84 1.22 -8.40
N GLY A 89 -17.85 0.31 -8.37
CA GLY A 89 -18.02 -1.00 -7.74
C GLY A 89 -18.41 -0.90 -6.27
N LYS A 90 -19.01 -1.98 -5.72
CA LYS A 90 -19.38 -2.02 -4.30
C LYS A 90 -18.13 -1.97 -3.42
N PRO A 91 -18.11 -1.16 -2.35
CA PRO A 91 -16.99 -1.15 -1.41
C PRO A 91 -16.88 -2.51 -0.73
N ILE A 92 -15.65 -3.02 -0.61
CA ILE A 92 -15.37 -4.26 0.10
C ILE A 92 -15.08 -3.88 1.54
N THR A 93 -16.06 -4.06 2.43
CA THR A 93 -15.87 -3.78 3.86
C THR A 93 -15.07 -4.93 4.49
N SER A 94 -13.96 -4.61 5.16
CA SER A 94 -13.31 -5.56 6.05
C SER A 94 -13.97 -5.49 7.42
N GLU A 95 -14.26 -6.65 8.01
CA GLU A 95 -14.74 -6.72 9.40
C GLU A 95 -13.72 -6.08 10.33
N PRO A 96 -14.07 -5.07 11.15
CA PRO A 96 -13.17 -4.49 12.13
C PRO A 96 -12.96 -5.42 13.34
N TYR A 97 -11.94 -5.15 14.15
CA TYR A 97 -11.71 -5.86 15.40
C TYR A 97 -12.83 -5.52 16.40
N GLN A 98 -13.35 -6.54 17.09
CA GLN A 98 -14.49 -6.43 18.02
C GLN A 98 -14.14 -6.82 19.47
N GLY A 99 -12.87 -7.15 19.75
CA GLY A 99 -12.41 -7.53 21.09
C GLY A 99 -12.02 -6.32 21.95
N ASP A 100 -11.56 -6.58 23.17
CA ASP A 100 -10.99 -5.55 24.04
C ASP A 100 -9.69 -5.01 23.45
N LEU A 101 -9.53 -3.69 23.40
CA LEU A 101 -8.33 -3.01 22.92
C LEU A 101 -7.21 -2.99 23.96
N ASN A 102 -7.52 -3.25 25.23
CA ASN A 102 -6.51 -3.40 26.28
C ASN A 102 -5.87 -4.80 26.27
N ASP A 103 -6.49 -5.76 25.58
CA ASP A 103 -5.92 -7.09 25.36
C ASP A 103 -5.04 -7.07 24.10
N HIS A 104 -3.76 -6.80 24.33
CA HIS A 104 -2.76 -6.71 23.27
C HIS A 104 -2.61 -8.00 22.47
N GLU A 105 -2.62 -9.16 23.15
CA GLU A 105 -2.42 -10.47 22.53
C GLU A 105 -3.57 -10.79 21.58
N SER A 106 -4.81 -10.54 22.00
CA SER A 106 -5.99 -10.74 21.16
C SER A 106 -6.00 -9.82 19.93
N TYR A 107 -5.54 -8.57 20.08
CA TYR A 107 -5.42 -7.65 18.96
C TYR A 107 -4.33 -8.08 17.97
N GLN A 108 -3.17 -8.53 18.46
CA GLN A 108 -2.09 -9.03 17.63
C GLN A 108 -2.52 -10.27 16.83
N ALA A 109 -3.15 -11.26 17.50
CA ALA A 109 -3.64 -12.46 16.85
C ALA A 109 -4.67 -12.16 15.73
N TYR A 110 -5.50 -11.13 15.93
CA TYR A 110 -6.40 -10.65 14.89
C TYR A 110 -5.64 -10.07 13.68
N GLY A 111 -4.59 -9.28 13.92
CA GLY A 111 -3.71 -8.76 12.87
C GLY A 111 -3.05 -9.87 12.06
N ASP A 112 -2.46 -10.85 12.73
CA ASP A 112 -1.81 -12.01 12.12
C ASP A 112 -2.81 -12.82 11.29
N ALA A 113 -4.03 -13.01 11.79
CA ALA A 113 -5.09 -13.69 11.04
C ALA A 113 -5.49 -12.93 9.75
N LYS A 114 -5.57 -11.59 9.80
CA LYS A 114 -5.84 -10.76 8.61
C LYS A 114 -4.71 -10.85 7.59
N GLU A 115 -3.47 -10.79 8.04
CA GLU A 115 -2.30 -10.91 7.18
C GLU A 115 -2.29 -12.28 6.48
N ARG A 116 -2.48 -13.38 7.23
CA ARG A 116 -2.55 -14.72 6.65
C ARG A 116 -3.66 -14.84 5.61
N LYS A 117 -4.85 -14.31 5.90
CA LYS A 117 -5.98 -14.29 4.94
C LYS A 117 -5.63 -13.52 3.67
N LEU A 118 -4.94 -12.39 3.79
CA LEU A 118 -4.50 -11.60 2.64
C LEU A 118 -3.50 -12.35 1.78
N LYS A 119 -2.49 -12.99 2.39
CA LYS A 119 -1.49 -13.82 1.68
C LYS A 119 -2.17 -14.96 0.93
N GLN A 120 -3.09 -15.68 1.57
CA GLN A 120 -3.87 -16.75 0.93
C GLN A 120 -4.72 -16.25 -0.25
N ALA A 121 -5.38 -15.09 -0.07
CA ALA A 121 -6.18 -14.48 -1.14
C ALA A 121 -5.31 -14.11 -2.35
N PHE A 122 -4.11 -13.56 -2.11
CA PHE A 122 -3.15 -13.28 -3.17
C PHE A 122 -2.74 -14.56 -3.90
N ILE A 123 -2.31 -15.60 -3.19
CA ILE A 123 -1.87 -16.88 -3.78
C ILE A 123 -2.97 -17.46 -4.69
N LYS A 124 -4.23 -17.45 -4.22
CA LYS A 124 -5.38 -17.92 -5.00
C LYS A 124 -5.58 -17.09 -6.27
N ALA A 125 -5.57 -15.76 -6.15
CA ALA A 125 -5.73 -14.87 -7.30
C ALA A 125 -4.57 -14.99 -8.30
N ALA A 126 -3.35 -15.09 -7.81
CA ALA A 126 -2.13 -15.27 -8.60
C ALA A 126 -2.20 -16.54 -9.44
N LYS A 127 -2.64 -17.67 -8.87
CA LYS A 127 -2.83 -18.92 -9.61
C LYS A 127 -3.71 -18.74 -10.85
N HIS A 128 -4.92 -18.20 -10.68
CA HIS A 128 -5.84 -17.97 -11.79
C HIS A 128 -5.28 -16.97 -12.82
N LYS A 129 -4.59 -15.93 -12.35
CA LYS A 129 -3.98 -14.94 -13.23
C LYS A 129 -2.86 -15.56 -14.08
N ILE A 130 -2.00 -16.36 -13.49
CA ILE A 130 -0.90 -17.06 -14.17
C ILE A 130 -1.47 -17.97 -15.27
N GLU A 131 -2.46 -18.82 -14.94
CA GLU A 131 -3.10 -19.73 -15.91
C GLU A 131 -3.62 -18.96 -17.14
N ARG A 132 -4.30 -17.83 -16.91
CA ARG A 132 -4.80 -16.98 -17.99
C ARG A 132 -3.66 -16.36 -18.81
N LEU A 133 -2.62 -15.85 -18.15
CA LEU A 133 -1.48 -15.22 -18.84
C LEU A 133 -0.69 -16.22 -19.67
N GLU A 134 -0.54 -17.46 -19.22
CA GLU A 134 0.10 -18.52 -20.00
C GLU A 134 -0.70 -18.89 -21.25
N ALA A 135 -2.03 -18.96 -21.15
CA ALA A 135 -2.89 -19.17 -22.30
C ALA A 135 -2.75 -18.03 -23.33
N LEU A 136 -2.70 -16.77 -22.86
CA LEU A 136 -2.48 -15.61 -23.72
C LEU A 136 -1.07 -15.60 -24.34
N LEU A 137 -0.05 -15.98 -23.58
CA LEU A 137 1.32 -16.10 -24.09
C LEU A 137 1.40 -17.15 -25.20
N LYS A 138 0.76 -18.32 -25.02
CA LYS A 138 0.69 -19.37 -26.04
C LYS A 138 0.00 -18.86 -27.30
N ARG A 139 -1.10 -18.14 -27.15
CA ARG A 139 -1.82 -17.51 -28.27
C ARG A 139 -0.96 -16.46 -28.98
N GLY A 140 -0.32 -15.57 -28.23
CA GLY A 140 0.56 -14.54 -28.77
C GLY A 140 1.74 -15.10 -29.56
N LYS A 141 2.30 -16.24 -29.12
CA LYS A 141 3.31 -16.98 -29.90
C LYS A 141 2.78 -17.45 -31.25
N ALA A 142 1.55 -17.94 -31.31
CA ALA A 142 0.92 -18.39 -32.55
C ALA A 142 0.55 -17.23 -33.49
N GLU A 143 0.25 -16.05 -32.93
CA GLU A 143 -0.12 -14.84 -33.67
C GLU A 143 1.09 -13.97 -34.08
N GLY A 144 2.32 -14.39 -33.75
CA GLY A 144 3.54 -13.72 -34.21
C GLY A 144 3.95 -12.49 -33.39
N ILE A 145 3.60 -12.42 -32.10
CA ILE A 145 4.12 -11.41 -31.16
C ILE A 145 5.66 -11.46 -31.14
N SER A 146 6.31 -10.30 -31.01
CA SER A 146 7.77 -10.19 -31.04
C SER A 146 8.43 -10.96 -29.90
N ALA A 147 9.67 -11.40 -30.12
CA ALA A 147 10.42 -12.15 -29.10
C ALA A 147 10.61 -11.35 -27.80
N ASP A 148 10.85 -10.05 -27.90
CA ASP A 148 11.06 -9.17 -26.74
C ASP A 148 9.78 -9.04 -25.90
N GLU A 149 8.62 -8.91 -26.53
CA GLU A 149 7.33 -8.87 -25.83
C GLU A 149 7.00 -10.23 -25.18
N LEU A 150 7.36 -11.33 -25.83
CA LEU A 150 7.19 -12.67 -25.27
C LEU A 150 8.10 -12.91 -24.07
N ILE A 151 9.33 -12.38 -24.07
CA ILE A 151 10.26 -12.44 -22.94
C ILE A 151 9.73 -11.59 -21.79
N PHE A 152 9.35 -10.34 -22.07
CA PHE A 152 8.76 -9.45 -21.08
C PHE A 152 7.56 -10.09 -20.37
N ALA A 153 6.65 -10.70 -21.14
CA ALA A 153 5.50 -11.39 -20.58
C ALA A 153 5.91 -12.60 -19.71
N GLN A 154 6.92 -13.37 -20.11
CA GLN A 154 7.43 -14.49 -19.33
C GLN A 154 8.03 -14.04 -18.00
N GLU A 155 8.81 -12.96 -18.00
CA GLU A 155 9.40 -12.38 -16.79
C GLU A 155 8.31 -11.92 -15.81
N LYS A 156 7.24 -11.28 -16.30
CA LYS A 156 6.11 -10.89 -15.45
C LYS A 156 5.41 -12.09 -14.84
N ILE A 157 5.19 -13.16 -15.60
CA ILE A 157 4.61 -14.40 -15.07
C ILE A 157 5.54 -15.01 -14.00
N ALA A 158 6.85 -15.01 -14.24
CA ALA A 158 7.84 -15.51 -13.29
C ALA A 158 7.82 -14.73 -11.97
N GLY A 159 7.76 -13.40 -12.02
CA GLY A 159 7.69 -12.57 -10.81
C GLY A 159 6.44 -12.84 -9.97
N ILE A 160 5.27 -13.03 -10.61
CA ILE A 160 4.03 -13.38 -9.89
C ILE A 160 4.17 -14.76 -9.21
N ARG A 161 4.80 -15.73 -9.88
CA ARG A 161 5.05 -17.06 -9.31
C ARG A 161 5.99 -17.00 -8.11
N GLU A 162 7.08 -16.26 -8.23
CA GLU A 162 8.06 -16.11 -7.17
C GLU A 162 7.42 -15.50 -5.92
N MET A 163 6.66 -14.41 -6.10
CA MET A 163 5.92 -13.81 -5.00
C MET A 163 4.93 -14.80 -4.37
N SER A 164 4.15 -15.53 -5.18
CA SER A 164 3.23 -16.54 -4.67
C SER A 164 3.95 -17.64 -3.88
N LYS A 165 5.12 -18.09 -4.35
CA LYS A 165 5.94 -19.10 -3.67
C LYS A 165 6.49 -18.58 -2.35
N LYS A 166 6.98 -17.33 -2.32
CA LYS A 166 7.46 -16.68 -1.10
C LYS A 166 6.36 -16.60 -0.05
N LEU A 167 5.17 -16.13 -0.43
CA LEU A 167 4.04 -16.04 0.48
C LEU A 167 3.57 -17.42 0.98
N GLN A 168 3.66 -18.47 0.16
CA GLN A 168 3.41 -19.83 0.60
C GLN A 168 4.40 -20.29 1.67
N GLN A 169 5.69 -19.96 1.53
CA GLN A 169 6.70 -20.30 2.52
C GLN A 169 6.48 -19.56 3.84
N GLU A 170 6.16 -18.26 3.78
CA GLU A 170 5.85 -17.48 4.99
C GLU A 170 4.65 -18.05 5.76
N LEU A 171 3.62 -18.53 5.06
CA LEU A 171 2.45 -19.16 5.68
C LEU A 171 2.76 -20.51 6.35
N VAL A 172 3.83 -21.20 5.94
CA VAL A 172 4.27 -22.46 6.56
C VAL A 172 5.12 -22.20 7.81
N VAL A 173 5.84 -21.07 7.85
CA VAL A 173 6.77 -20.73 8.93
C VAL A 173 6.08 -20.00 10.10
N SER A 174 4.95 -19.32 9.87
CA SER A 174 4.14 -18.68 10.93
C SER A 174 2.90 -19.51 11.30
N PRO A 175 2.96 -20.38 12.33
CA PRO A 175 1.79 -21.10 12.87
C PRO A 175 0.78 -20.17 13.56
#